data_AF-A0A4Q0YBQ8-F1
#
_entry.id   AF-A0A4Q0YBQ8-F1
#
_cell.length_a   1.000
_cell.length_b   1.000
_cell.length_c   1.000
_cell.angle_alpha   90.00
_cell.angle_beta   90.00
_cell.angle_gamma   90.00
#
_symmetry.space_group_name_H-M   'P 1'
#
loop_
_entity.id
_entity.type
_entity.pdbx_description
1 polymer ?
#
loop_
_entity_poly.entity_id
_entity_poly.type
_entity_poly.pdbx_seq_one_letter_code
_entity_poly.pdbx_strand_id
1 'polypeptide(L)'
;LLVIMSNSSVSIKSVAIHIALFTFSALFGIFTQMLSTRLSEKYLNDRKAIQVSFVLMGLAFAVLGFTQTFGETGNTVGLTLIPFLLFILLFSVGTSLGYPAIMAITANEHRGTFPATHFGVMYLFSHAMMLLVNIPLGQWLSQLMALKSLQPFWLMNFLVSIVLAAVIHIVIVNEKAKAKS
;
A
#
# COMPACT_ATOMS: atom_id res chain seq x y z
N LEU A 1 -5.82 -0.29 -16.18
CA LEU A 1 -5.09 0.58 -17.13
C LEU A 1 -5.47 0.31 -18.59
N LEU A 2 -5.33 -0.92 -19.11
CA LEU A 2 -5.73 -1.25 -20.50
C LEU A 2 -7.22 -1.04 -20.83
N VAL A 3 -8.13 -1.27 -19.88
CA VAL A 3 -9.58 -1.04 -20.09
C VAL A 3 -9.96 0.45 -20.08
N ILE A 4 -9.17 1.29 -19.40
CA ILE A 4 -9.39 2.76 -19.36
C ILE A 4 -8.96 3.42 -20.68
N MET A 5 -7.99 2.81 -21.39
CA MET A 5 -7.51 3.30 -22.68
C MET A 5 -8.44 3.00 -23.86
N SER A 6 -9.44 2.13 -23.68
CA SER A 6 -10.29 1.66 -24.77
C SER A 6 -11.38 2.66 -25.19
N ASN A 7 -11.72 3.67 -24.39
CA ASN A 7 -12.98 4.42 -24.59
C ASN A 7 -12.92 5.94 -24.39
N SER A 8 -11.74 6.56 -24.43
CA SER A 8 -11.67 8.03 -24.46
C SER A 8 -10.47 8.51 -25.26
N SER A 9 -10.65 9.59 -26.01
CA SER A 9 -9.56 10.33 -26.65
C SER A 9 -8.57 10.78 -25.59
N VAL A 10 -7.54 9.98 -25.33
CA VAL A 10 -6.51 10.28 -24.33
C VAL A 10 -5.73 11.49 -24.85
N SER A 11 -5.97 12.67 -24.28
CA SER A 11 -5.24 13.87 -24.69
C SER A 11 -3.77 13.75 -24.27
N ILE A 12 -2.86 14.30 -25.08
CA ILE A 12 -1.41 14.34 -24.78
C ILE A 12 -1.16 14.97 -23.40
N LYS A 13 -1.97 15.97 -23.01
CA LYS A 13 -1.92 16.60 -21.68
C LYS A 13 -2.21 15.59 -20.56
N SER A 14 -3.19 14.71 -20.76
CA SER A 14 -3.51 13.66 -19.79
C SER A 14 -2.32 12.70 -19.62
N VAL A 15 -1.72 12.24 -20.72
CA VAL A 15 -0.55 11.34 -20.66
C VAL A 15 0.62 12.01 -19.91
N ALA A 16 0.92 13.28 -20.23
CA ALA A 16 1.99 14.02 -19.57
C ALA A 16 1.78 14.16 -18.05
N ILE A 17 0.54 14.42 -17.61
CA ILE A 17 0.20 14.49 -16.18
C ILE A 17 0.42 13.14 -15.48
N HIS A 18 0.01 12.04 -16.11
CA HIS A 18 0.22 10.70 -15.53
C HIS A 18 1.71 10.34 -15.43
N ILE A 19 2.50 10.67 -16.45
CA ILE A 19 3.97 10.47 -16.42
C ILE A 19 4.60 11.31 -15.31
N ALA A 20 4.20 12.57 -15.17
CA ALA A 20 4.71 13.45 -14.12
C ALA A 20 4.36 12.92 -12.71
N LEU A 21 3.12 12.48 -12.49
CA LEU A 21 2.69 11.88 -11.23
C LEU A 21 3.43 10.57 -10.93
N PHE A 22 3.62 9.72 -11.93
CA PHE A 22 4.36 8.47 -11.76
C PHE A 22 5.83 8.72 -11.43
N THR A 23 6.47 9.63 -12.16
CA THR A 23 7.86 10.04 -11.91
C THR A 23 8.01 10.65 -10.52
N PHE A 24 7.09 11.54 -10.12
CA PHE A 24 7.08 12.12 -8.78
C PHE A 24 6.94 11.05 -7.69
N SER A 25 5.98 10.13 -7.84
CA SER A 25 5.79 9.02 -6.90
C SER A 25 7.04 8.13 -6.80
N ALA A 26 7.71 7.85 -7.92
CA ALA A 26 8.91 7.03 -7.92
C ALA A 26 10.08 7.71 -7.21
N LEU A 27 10.36 8.97 -7.54
CA LEU A 27 11.43 9.75 -6.91
C LEU A 27 11.17 9.95 -5.41
N PHE A 28 9.92 10.24 -5.04
CA PHE A 28 9.51 10.36 -3.66
C PHE A 28 9.66 9.04 -2.91
N GLY A 29 9.28 7.91 -3.53
CA GLY A 29 9.48 6.57 -2.99
C GLY A 29 10.94 6.27 -2.69
N ILE A 30 11.86 6.60 -3.60
CA ILE A 30 13.31 6.41 -3.40
C ILE A 30 13.80 7.24 -2.20
N PHE A 31 13.46 8.53 -2.16
CA PHE A 31 13.91 9.41 -1.09
C PHE A 31 13.35 9.00 0.27
N THR A 32 12.06 8.69 0.33
CA THR A 32 11.42 8.21 1.56
C THR A 32 11.98 6.88 2.01
N GLN A 33 12.34 5.97 1.10
CA GLN A 33 12.97 4.71 1.48
C GLN A 33 14.32 4.87 2.15
N MET A 34 15.16 5.78 1.66
CA MET A 34 16.42 6.08 2.34
C MET A 34 16.21 6.66 3.74
N LEU A 35 15.24 7.56 3.90
CA LEU A 35 14.94 8.20 5.19
C LEU A 35 14.27 7.23 6.17
N SER A 36 13.25 6.51 5.72
CA SER A 36 12.50 5.51 6.49
C SER A 36 13.42 4.40 6.99
N THR A 37 14.38 3.95 6.17
CA THR A 37 15.36 2.94 6.59
C THR A 37 16.20 3.43 7.76
N ARG A 38 16.76 4.65 7.66
CA ARG A 38 17.56 5.26 8.75
C ARG A 38 16.74 5.49 10.02
N LEU A 39 15.49 5.93 9.88
CA LEU A 39 14.59 6.12 11.02
C LEU A 39 14.21 4.78 11.66
N SER A 40 13.98 3.74 10.85
CA SER A 40 13.69 2.39 11.34
C SER A 40 14.86 1.86 12.17
N GLU A 41 16.07 1.87 11.63
CA GLU A 41 17.28 1.40 12.33
C GLU A 41 17.49 2.09 13.68
N LYS A 42 17.15 3.38 13.78
CA LYS A 42 17.38 4.17 14.99
C LYS A 42 16.26 4.05 16.03
N TYR A 43 15.01 3.87 15.61
CA TYR A 43 13.85 4.04 16.50
C TYR A 43 12.90 2.84 16.58
N LEU A 44 12.96 1.88 15.64
CA LEU A 44 11.97 0.80 15.52
C LEU A 44 12.66 -0.57 15.38
N ASN A 45 12.15 -1.55 16.11
CA ASN A 45 12.42 -2.95 15.79
C ASN A 45 11.62 -3.33 14.53
N ASP A 46 12.20 -4.16 13.65
CA ASP A 46 11.58 -4.65 12.42
C ASP A 46 10.09 -4.99 12.56
N ARG A 47 9.70 -5.76 13.58
CA ARG A 47 8.28 -6.14 13.76
C ARG A 47 7.36 -4.94 13.97
N LYS A 48 7.82 -3.93 14.73
CA LYS A 48 7.07 -2.66 14.91
C LYS A 48 7.06 -1.83 13.63
N ALA A 49 8.17 -1.81 12.88
CA ALA A 49 8.23 -1.12 11.60
C ALA A 49 7.19 -1.70 10.61
N ILE A 50 7.03 -3.03 10.57
CA ILE A 50 5.97 -3.67 9.77
C ILE A 50 4.58 -3.26 10.29
N GLN A 51 4.33 -3.28 11.60
CA GLN A 51 3.04 -2.85 12.14
C GLN A 51 2.70 -1.40 11.74
N VAL A 52 3.63 -0.47 11.92
CA VAL A 52 3.46 0.95 11.55
C VAL A 52 3.26 1.10 10.03
N SER A 53 3.96 0.30 9.23
CA SER A 53 3.81 0.32 7.76
C SER A 53 2.39 0.04 7.32
N PHE A 54 1.73 -0.99 7.87
CA PHE A 54 0.36 -1.32 7.53
C PHE A 54 -0.63 -0.26 8.02
N VAL A 55 -0.39 0.35 9.18
CA VAL A 55 -1.21 1.48 9.65
C VAL A 55 -1.11 2.66 8.69
N LEU A 56 0.10 3.03 8.25
CA LEU A 56 0.30 4.14 7.30
C LEU A 56 -0.34 3.86 5.93
N MET A 57 -0.19 2.64 5.40
CA MET A 57 -0.86 2.23 4.16
C MET A 57 -2.39 2.29 4.32
N GLY A 58 -2.93 1.83 5.44
CA GLY A 58 -4.35 1.92 5.75
C GLY A 58 -4.82 3.37 5.77
N LEU A 59 -4.13 4.24 6.52
CA LEU A 59 -4.45 5.66 6.58
C LEU A 59 -4.40 6.33 5.20
N ALA A 60 -3.50 5.92 4.32
CA ALA A 60 -3.48 6.38 2.94
C ALA A 60 -4.82 6.07 2.25
N PHE A 61 -5.32 4.84 2.35
CA PHE A 61 -6.63 4.47 1.78
C PHE A 61 -7.80 5.22 2.45
N ALA A 62 -7.73 5.48 3.75
CA ALA A 62 -8.73 6.29 4.44
C ALA A 62 -8.82 7.71 3.86
N VAL A 63 -7.69 8.35 3.53
CA VAL A 63 -7.65 9.66 2.87
C VAL A 63 -8.46 9.64 1.56
N LEU A 64 -8.31 8.60 0.74
CA LEU A 64 -9.09 8.47 -0.50
C LEU A 64 -10.58 8.20 -0.25
N GLY A 65 -10.89 7.41 0.78
CA GLY A 65 -12.27 7.10 1.17
C GLY A 65 -13.05 8.34 1.67
N PHE A 66 -12.44 9.15 2.53
CA PHE A 66 -13.09 10.35 3.08
C PHE A 66 -13.21 11.49 2.08
N THR A 67 -12.30 11.58 1.13
CA THR A 67 -12.28 12.70 0.17
C THR A 67 -13.36 12.58 -0.90
N GLN A 68 -13.90 11.38 -1.13
CA GLN A 68 -15.16 11.24 -1.86
C GLN A 68 -16.36 11.79 -1.09
N THR A 69 -16.41 11.63 0.24
CA THR A 69 -17.49 12.18 1.06
C THR A 69 -17.55 13.71 1.06
N PHE A 70 -16.39 14.38 0.90
CA PHE A 70 -16.29 15.85 0.89
C PHE A 70 -16.14 16.45 -0.52
N GLY A 71 -15.91 15.62 -1.55
CA GLY A 71 -15.69 16.04 -2.93
C GLY A 71 -16.95 16.10 -3.80
N GLU A 72 -18.11 15.70 -3.28
CA GLU A 72 -19.39 15.61 -4.00
C GLU A 72 -20.07 16.97 -4.31
N THR A 73 -19.33 18.07 -4.41
CA THR A 73 -19.86 19.30 -5.02
C THR A 73 -19.76 19.21 -6.55
N GLY A 74 -20.68 18.43 -7.14
CA GLY A 74 -21.03 18.47 -8.57
C GLY A 74 -20.38 17.38 -9.43
N ASN A 75 -21.18 16.39 -9.88
CA ASN A 75 -21.07 15.46 -11.02
C ASN A 75 -19.72 14.86 -11.50
N THR A 76 -18.57 15.21 -10.93
CA THR A 76 -17.28 14.58 -11.21
C THR A 76 -16.91 13.68 -10.04
N VAL A 77 -17.02 12.37 -10.26
CA VAL A 77 -16.38 11.36 -9.41
C VAL A 77 -14.87 11.50 -9.63
N GLY A 78 -14.24 12.45 -8.93
CA GLY A 78 -12.84 12.79 -9.12
C GLY A 78 -12.15 12.99 -7.79
N LEU A 79 -11.10 12.21 -7.54
CA LEU A 79 -10.15 12.50 -6.48
C LEU A 79 -9.48 13.84 -6.82
N THR A 80 -9.57 14.82 -5.91
CA THR A 80 -8.80 16.06 -6.07
C THR A 80 -7.31 15.76 -5.90
N LEU A 81 -6.44 16.60 -6.50
CA LEU A 81 -5.00 16.37 -6.53
C LEU A 81 -4.38 16.23 -5.13
N ILE A 82 -4.87 16.99 -4.15
CA ILE A 82 -4.32 17.03 -2.79
C ILE A 82 -4.48 15.68 -2.06
N PRO A 83 -5.69 15.10 -1.93
CA PRO A 83 -5.91 13.74 -1.42
C PRO A 83 -5.03 12.69 -2.07
N PHE A 84 -4.85 12.78 -3.39
CA PHE A 84 -4.05 11.82 -4.14
C PHE A 84 -2.55 11.95 -3.81
N LEU A 85 -2.03 13.17 -3.68
CA LEU A 85 -0.67 13.41 -3.23
C LEU A 85 -0.44 12.93 -1.79
N LEU A 86 -1.41 13.15 -0.89
CA LEU A 86 -1.34 12.68 0.49
C LEU A 86 -1.39 11.15 0.57
N PHE A 87 -2.22 10.50 -0.26
CA PHE A 87 -2.21 9.05 -0.44
C PHE A 87 -0.84 8.56 -0.87
N ILE A 88 -0.27 9.12 -1.94
CA ILE A 88 1.06 8.73 -2.44
C ILE A 88 2.09 8.86 -1.32
N LEU A 89 2.06 9.95 -0.56
CA LEU A 89 3.00 10.20 0.52
C LEU A 89 2.91 9.15 1.62
N LEU A 90 1.71 8.95 2.19
CA LEU A 90 1.50 8.00 3.29
C LEU A 90 1.77 6.57 2.86
N PHE A 91 1.29 6.20 1.66
CA PHE A 91 1.49 4.87 1.11
C PHE A 91 2.96 4.58 0.85
N SER A 92 3.70 5.54 0.26
CA SER A 92 5.15 5.39 -0.01
C SER A 92 5.97 5.31 1.27
N VAL A 93 5.65 6.12 2.29
CA VAL A 93 6.32 6.02 3.60
C VAL A 93 6.01 4.67 4.25
N GLY A 94 4.75 4.21 4.19
CA GLY A 94 4.36 2.89 4.66
C GLY A 94 5.16 1.77 3.98
N THR A 95 5.14 1.70 2.64
CA THR A 95 5.85 0.64 1.88
C THR A 95 7.33 0.66 2.14
N SER A 96 7.92 1.85 2.17
CA SER A 96 9.35 2.02 2.35
C SER A 96 9.85 1.70 3.77
N LEU A 97 8.97 1.78 4.78
CA LEU A 97 9.25 1.33 6.14
C LEU A 97 9.07 -0.18 6.31
N GLY A 98 7.97 -0.73 5.76
CA GLY A 98 7.61 -2.14 5.97
C GLY A 98 8.51 -3.10 5.21
N TYR A 99 8.88 -2.75 3.98
CA TYR A 99 9.58 -3.69 3.09
C TYR A 99 10.97 -4.10 3.59
N PRO A 100 11.87 -3.18 3.99
CA PRO A 100 13.17 -3.56 4.54
C PRO A 100 13.05 -4.39 5.81
N ALA A 101 12.05 -4.12 6.65
CA ALA A 101 11.80 -4.86 7.88
C ALA A 101 11.31 -6.30 7.62
N ILE A 102 10.40 -6.52 6.66
CA ILE A 102 10.00 -7.87 6.22
C ILE A 102 11.22 -8.64 5.72
N MET A 103 12.08 -7.96 4.95
CA MET A 103 13.32 -8.56 4.45
C MET A 103 14.25 -8.94 5.61
N ALA A 104 14.50 -8.04 6.55
CA ALA A 104 15.35 -8.29 7.71
C ALA A 104 14.85 -9.49 8.56
N ILE A 105 13.54 -9.56 8.83
CA ILE A 105 12.96 -10.68 9.59
C ILE A 105 13.11 -11.99 8.85
N THR A 106 12.75 -12.04 7.56
CA THR A 106 12.85 -13.27 6.76
C THR A 106 14.29 -13.78 6.72
N ALA A 107 15.26 -12.88 6.54
CA ALA A 107 16.67 -13.22 6.56
C ALA A 107 17.12 -13.74 7.92
N ASN A 108 16.64 -13.14 9.02
CA ASN A 108 17.01 -13.50 10.37
C ASN A 108 16.39 -14.84 10.83
N GLU A 109 15.12 -15.08 10.53
CA GLU A 109 14.41 -16.31 10.91
C GLU A 109 14.91 -17.54 10.15
N HIS A 110 15.43 -17.35 8.94
CA HIS A 110 15.93 -18.44 8.09
C HIS A 110 17.47 -18.50 8.06
N ARG A 111 18.15 -17.87 9.03
CA ARG A 111 19.61 -17.97 9.18
C ARG A 111 20.02 -19.43 9.33
N GLY A 112 20.95 -19.87 8.48
CA GLY A 112 21.43 -21.26 8.44
C GLY A 112 20.69 -22.18 7.46
N THR A 113 19.68 -21.68 6.74
CA THR A 113 19.06 -22.39 5.61
C THR A 113 19.37 -21.68 4.29
N PHE A 114 18.43 -21.60 3.35
CA PHE A 114 18.52 -20.84 2.10
C PHE A 114 17.66 -19.56 2.16
N PRO A 115 18.11 -18.46 2.80
CA PRO A 115 17.36 -17.20 2.86
C PRO A 115 16.91 -16.69 1.48
N ALA A 116 17.77 -16.81 0.46
CA ALA A 116 17.47 -16.40 -0.90
C ALA A 116 16.25 -17.14 -1.49
N THR A 117 16.10 -18.44 -1.19
CA THR A 117 14.95 -19.23 -1.62
C THR A 117 13.67 -18.79 -0.94
N HIS A 118 13.71 -18.52 0.37
CA HIS A 118 12.55 -18.03 1.12
C HIS A 118 12.10 -16.66 0.61
N PHE A 119 13.04 -15.78 0.27
CA PHE A 119 12.72 -14.55 -0.46
C PHE A 119 12.07 -14.83 -1.81
N GLY A 120 12.68 -15.65 -2.65
CA GLY A 120 12.14 -16.00 -3.96
C GLY A 120 10.69 -16.50 -3.87
N VAL A 121 10.39 -17.38 -2.91
CA VAL A 121 9.04 -17.90 -2.66
C VAL A 121 8.09 -16.79 -2.19
N MET A 122 8.50 -15.94 -1.25
CA MET A 122 7.69 -14.80 -0.79
C MET A 122 7.32 -13.87 -1.95
N TYR A 123 8.28 -13.53 -2.81
CA TYR A 123 8.03 -12.68 -3.99
C TYR A 123 7.13 -13.38 -5.00
N LEU A 124 7.36 -14.66 -5.28
CA LEU A 124 6.53 -15.44 -6.20
C LEU A 124 5.08 -15.46 -5.71
N PHE A 125 4.86 -15.72 -4.42
CA PHE A 125 3.55 -15.71 -3.81
C PHE A 125 2.90 -14.32 -3.90
N SER A 126 3.63 -13.25 -3.58
CA SER A 126 3.12 -11.88 -3.69
C SER A 126 2.68 -11.52 -5.10
N HIS A 127 3.45 -11.91 -6.13
CA HIS A 127 3.11 -11.65 -7.53
C HIS A 127 1.95 -12.52 -8.00
N ALA A 128 1.92 -13.79 -7.61
CA ALA A 128 0.80 -14.68 -7.90
C ALA A 128 -0.51 -14.16 -7.30
N MET A 129 -0.49 -13.74 -6.03
CA MET A 129 -1.63 -13.12 -5.36
C MET A 129 -2.06 -11.83 -6.06
N MET A 130 -1.12 -10.98 -6.45
CA MET A 130 -1.43 -9.76 -7.21
C MET A 130 -2.19 -10.08 -8.52
N LEU A 131 -1.74 -11.10 -9.26
CA LEU A 131 -2.42 -11.53 -10.49
C LEU A 131 -3.82 -12.09 -10.20
N LEU A 132 -3.95 -12.96 -9.20
CA LEU A 132 -5.22 -13.59 -8.83
C LEU A 132 -6.25 -12.58 -8.33
N VAL A 133 -5.81 -11.56 -7.59
CA VAL A 133 -6.69 -10.52 -7.04
C VAL A 133 -7.08 -9.49 -8.09
N ASN A 134 -6.21 -9.17 -9.05
CA ASN A 134 -6.46 -8.10 -10.03
C ASN A 134 -7.72 -8.31 -10.88
N ILE A 135 -8.07 -9.55 -11.22
CA ILE A 135 -9.26 -9.86 -12.03
C ILE A 135 -10.57 -9.55 -11.26
N PRO A 136 -10.85 -10.16 -10.10
CA PRO A 136 -12.05 -9.84 -9.32
C PRO A 136 -12.03 -8.39 -8.82
N LEU A 137 -10.86 -7.82 -8.52
CA LEU A 137 -10.73 -6.42 -8.13
C LEU A 137 -11.19 -5.48 -9.26
N GLY A 138 -10.82 -5.77 -10.51
CA GLY A 138 -11.28 -5.02 -11.68
C GLY A 138 -12.78 -5.11 -11.90
N GLN A 139 -13.38 -6.29 -11.71
CA GLN A 139 -14.83 -6.49 -11.80
C GLN A 139 -15.57 -5.74 -10.69
N TRP A 140 -15.06 -5.78 -9.47
CA TRP A 140 -15.67 -5.05 -8.37
C TRP A 140 -15.55 -3.54 -8.53
N LEU A 141 -14.38 -3.05 -8.97
CA LEU A 141 -14.18 -1.64 -9.31
C LEU A 141 -15.14 -1.16 -10.41
N SER A 142 -15.40 -1.96 -11.44
CA SER A 142 -16.34 -1.56 -12.50
C SER A 142 -17.79 -1.45 -11.99
N GLN A 143 -18.22 -2.36 -11.11
CA GLN A 143 -19.51 -2.28 -10.45
C GLN A 143 -19.62 -1.03 -9.55
N LEU A 144 -18.58 -0.75 -8.77
CA LEU A 144 -18.53 0.43 -7.90
C LEU A 144 -18.53 1.75 -8.71
N MET A 145 -17.83 1.80 -9.85
CA MET A 145 -17.90 2.92 -10.78
C MET A 145 -19.30 3.09 -11.38
N ALA A 146 -20.00 2.00 -11.70
CA ALA A 146 -21.39 2.05 -12.16
C ALA A 146 -22.34 2.63 -11.09
N LEU A 147 -22.04 2.36 -9.81
CA LEU A 147 -22.73 2.94 -8.65
C LEU A 147 -22.26 4.36 -8.31
N LYS A 148 -21.34 4.94 -9.10
CA LYS A 148 -20.72 6.27 -8.87
C LYS A 148 -20.05 6.44 -7.51
N SER A 149 -19.72 5.35 -6.82
CA SER A 149 -19.10 5.40 -5.49
C SER A 149 -17.91 4.44 -5.41
N LEU A 150 -16.72 4.99 -5.19
CA LEU A 150 -15.51 4.19 -4.92
C LEU A 150 -15.21 4.08 -3.41
N GLN A 151 -16.07 4.68 -2.57
CA GLN A 151 -15.84 4.74 -1.14
C GLN A 151 -15.75 3.34 -0.51
N PRO A 152 -16.60 2.36 -0.89
CA PRO A 152 -16.47 0.99 -0.38
C PRO A 152 -15.13 0.34 -0.71
N PHE A 153 -14.56 0.65 -1.89
CA PHE A 153 -13.27 0.15 -2.30
C PHE A 153 -12.15 0.66 -1.38
N TRP A 154 -12.11 1.97 -1.16
CA TRP A 154 -11.10 2.59 -0.32
C TRP A 154 -11.22 2.15 1.15
N LEU A 155 -12.44 2.08 1.67
CA LEU A 155 -12.69 1.64 3.04
C LEU A 155 -12.32 0.17 3.26
N MET A 156 -12.56 -0.72 2.29
CA MET A 156 -12.13 -2.11 2.40
C MET A 156 -10.61 -2.22 2.49
N ASN A 157 -9.87 -1.48 1.66
CA ASN A 157 -8.41 -1.48 1.70
C ASN A 157 -7.86 -0.91 3.03
N PHE A 158 -8.51 0.12 3.57
CA PHE A 158 -8.23 0.61 4.93
C PHE A 158 -8.45 -0.50 5.97
N LEU A 159 -9.60 -1.16 5.96
CA LEU A 159 -9.94 -2.21 6.92
C LEU A 159 -8.95 -3.39 6.86
N VAL A 160 -8.63 -3.87 5.66
CA VAL A 160 -7.63 -4.93 5.46
C VAL A 160 -6.29 -4.52 6.08
N SER A 161 -5.85 -3.29 5.85
CA SER A 161 -4.58 -2.78 6.39
C SER A 161 -4.59 -2.72 7.93
N ILE A 162 -5.70 -2.30 8.53
CA ILE A 162 -5.85 -2.27 10.00
C ILE A 162 -5.90 -3.69 10.58
N VAL A 163 -6.61 -4.62 9.93
CA VAL A 163 -6.65 -6.03 10.35
C VAL A 163 -5.25 -6.64 10.31
N LEU A 164 -4.48 -6.41 9.24
CA LEU A 164 -3.10 -6.88 9.13
C LEU A 164 -2.21 -6.30 10.25
N ALA A 165 -2.32 -5.00 10.51
CA ALA A 165 -1.60 -4.36 11.61
C ALA A 165 -1.98 -4.96 12.98
N ALA A 166 -3.27 -5.26 13.20
CA ALA A 166 -3.74 -5.89 14.44
C ALA A 166 -3.24 -7.33 14.59
N VAL A 167 -3.28 -8.14 13.53
CA VAL A 167 -2.74 -9.50 13.53
C VAL A 167 -1.25 -9.50 13.89
N ILE A 168 -0.48 -8.61 13.27
CA ILE A 168 0.95 -8.47 13.57
C ILE A 168 1.17 -8.05 15.02
N HIS A 169 0.35 -7.13 15.54
CA HIS A 169 0.42 -6.73 16.93
C HIS A 169 0.19 -7.91 17.90
N ILE A 170 -0.84 -8.71 17.64
CA ILE A 170 -1.17 -9.91 18.44
C ILE A 170 0.01 -10.90 18.41
N VAL A 171 0.59 -11.15 17.24
CA VAL A 171 1.76 -12.03 17.09
C VAL A 171 2.94 -11.51 17.92
N ILE A 172 3.25 -10.22 17.84
CA ILE A 172 4.34 -9.59 18.62
C ILE A 172 4.12 -9.74 20.12
N VAL A 173 2.89 -9.53 20.60
CA VAL A 173 2.55 -9.63 22.03
C VAL A 173 2.70 -11.08 22.52
N ASN A 174 2.20 -12.04 21.75
CA ASN A 174 2.26 -13.47 22.10
C ASN A 174 3.70 -14.01 22.15
N GLU A 175 4.56 -13.61 21.22
CA GLU A 175 5.98 -13.99 21.24
C GLU A 175 6.70 -13.45 22.48
N LYS A 176 6.43 -12.19 22.87
CA LYS A 176 7.00 -11.60 24.08
C LYS A 176 6.53 -12.28 25.36
N ALA A 177 5.30 -12.78 25.38
CA ALA A 177 4.79 -13.55 26.52
C ALA A 177 5.51 -14.90 26.64
N LYS A 178 5.68 -15.62 25.51
CA LYS A 178 6.43 -16.90 25.47
C LYS A 178 7.90 -16.76 25.86
N ALA A 179 8.54 -15.63 25.52
CA ALA A 179 9.94 -15.40 25.90
C ALA A 179 10.15 -15.13 27.41
N LYS A 180 9.07 -14.90 28.16
CA LYS A 180 9.10 -14.64 29.61
C LYS A 180 8.66 -15.84 30.47
N SER A 181 8.09 -16.86 29.85
CA SER A 181 7.66 -18.13 30.48
C SER A 181 8.77 -19.18 30.39
#